data_AF-A0A551Z5C2-F1
#
_entry.id   AF-A0A551Z5C2-F1
#
_cell.length_a   1.000
_cell.length_b   1.000
_cell.length_c   1.000
_cell.angle_alpha   90.00
_cell.angle_beta   90.00
_cell.angle_gamma   90.00
#
_symmetry.space_group_name_H-M   'P 1'
#
loop_
_entity.id
_entity.type
_entity.pdbx_description
1 polymer ?
#
loop_
_entity_poly.entity_id
_entity_poly.type
_entity_poly.pdbx_seq_one_letter_code
_entity_poly.pdbx_strand_id
1 'polypeptide(L)' 'MNLIATEWHQLKTHELAGQIFPDEDDLAIAVKQGIEARAQKGGYETHCFKFNSA' A
#
# COMPACT_ATOMS: atom_id res chain seq x y z
N MET A 1 -14.74 -13.34 7.60
CA MET A 1 -14.32 -11.93 7.41
C MET A 1 -12.94 -11.95 6.77
N ASN A 2 -12.71 -11.19 5.69
CA ASN A 2 -11.41 -11.17 5.01
C ASN A 2 -10.58 -9.99 5.53
N LEU A 3 -9.56 -10.28 6.34
CA LEU A 3 -8.72 -9.27 6.99
C LEU A 3 -8.02 -8.36 5.96
N ILE A 4 -7.61 -8.92 4.81
CA ILE A 4 -6.92 -8.14 3.77
C ILE A 4 -7.81 -7.05 3.17
N ALA A 5 -9.12 -7.30 3.05
CA ALA A 5 -10.05 -6.34 2.50
C ALA A 5 -10.20 -5.11 3.42
N THR A 6 -10.07 -5.33 4.73
CA THR A 6 -10.08 -4.25 5.73
C THR A 6 -8.82 -3.40 5.62
N GLU A 7 -7.65 -4.03 5.49
CA GLU A 7 -6.37 -3.34 5.29
C GLU A 7 -6.36 -2.49 4.01
N TRP A 8 -6.92 -3.02 2.92
CA TRP A 8 -7.09 -2.28 1.67
C TRP A 8 -8.05 -1.10 1.80
N HIS A 9 -9.12 -1.24 2.59
CA HIS A 9 -10.02 -0.13 2.86
C HIS A 9 -9.30 0.99 3.61
N GLN A 10 -8.54 0.66 4.66
CA GLN A 10 -7.72 1.62 5.37
C GLN A 10 -6.72 2.30 4.42
N LEU A 11 -6.03 1.51 3.57
CA LEU A 11 -5.01 2.02 2.64
C LEU A 11 -5.56 3.06 1.66
N LYS A 12 -6.74 2.78 1.11
CA LYS A 12 -7.40 3.70 0.18
C LYS A 12 -7.88 4.97 0.88
N THR A 13 -8.40 4.85 2.10
CA THR A 13 -8.98 5.97 2.84
C THR A 13 -7.92 6.91 3.41
N HIS A 14 -6.85 6.36 3.99
CA HIS A 14 -5.89 7.15 4.78
C HIS A 14 -4.61 7.48 4.02
N GLU A 15 -4.10 6.55 3.22
CA GLU A 15 -2.79 6.70 2.58
C GLU A 15 -2.93 7.19 1.13
N LEU A 16 -3.85 6.62 0.35
CA LEU A 16 -4.10 7.08 -1.02
C LEU A 16 -5.07 8.26 -1.06
N ALA A 17 -5.95 8.40 -0.05
CA ALA A 17 -6.85 9.53 0.18
C ALA A 17 -7.63 10.02 -1.06
N GLY A 18 -8.00 9.11 -1.97
CA GLY A 18 -8.71 9.45 -3.20
C GLY A 18 -7.87 10.17 -4.27
N GLN A 19 -6.55 10.10 -4.18
CA GLN A 19 -5.64 10.61 -5.20
C GLN A 19 -5.87 9.89 -6.54
N ILE A 20 -5.82 10.65 -7.64
CA ILE A 20 -5.89 10.12 -9.00
C ILE A 20 -4.45 9.97 -9.50
N PHE A 21 -4.16 8.80 -10.06
CA PHE A 21 -2.84 8.46 -10.58
C PHE A 21 -2.83 8.51 -12.11
N PRO A 22 -1.80 9.10 -12.74
CA PRO A 22 -1.64 9.15 -14.19
C PRO A 22 -1.54 7.76 -14.83
N ASP A 23 -0.82 6.85 -14.16
CA ASP A 23 -0.60 5.48 -14.62
C ASP A 23 -0.46 4.47 -13.46
N GLU A 24 -0.25 3.22 -13.83
CA GLU A 24 -0.13 2.10 -12.89
C GLU A 24 1.19 2.14 -12.09
N ASP A 25 2.25 2.73 -12.63
CA ASP A 25 3.55 2.84 -11.96
C ASP A 25 3.46 3.87 -10.82
N ASP A 26 2.83 5.03 -11.07
CA ASP A 26 2.54 6.04 -10.05
C ASP A 26 1.66 5.47 -8.93
N LEU A 27 0.62 4.69 -9.28
CA LEU A 27 -0.23 4.00 -8.30
C LEU A 27 0.59 3.00 -7.46
N ALA A 28 1.45 2.21 -8.10
CA ALA A 28 2.27 1.22 -7.41
C ALA A 28 3.26 1.88 -6.43
N ILE A 29 3.83 3.03 -6.80
CA ILE A 29 4.70 3.82 -5.92
C ILE A 29 3.91 4.35 -4.72
N ALA A 30 2.74 4.94 -4.94
CA ALA A 30 1.91 5.49 -3.87
C ALA A 30 1.43 4.42 -2.88
N VAL A 31 1.08 3.23 -3.38
CA VAL A 31 0.72 2.08 -2.53
C VAL A 31 1.90 1.66 -1.65
N LYS A 32 3.12 1.56 -2.21
CA LYS A 32 4.32 1.22 -1.42
C LYS A 32 4.60 2.26 -0.35
N GLN A 33 4.58 3.54 -0.71
CA GLN A 33 4.81 4.64 0.23
C GLN A 33 3.77 4.68 1.35
N GLY A 34 2.50 4.43 1.02
CA GLY A 34 1.43 4.33 2.01
C GLY A 34 1.68 3.23 3.04
N ILE A 35 2.06 2.04 2.55
CA ILE A 35 2.38 0.89 3.41
C ILE A 35 3.60 1.20 4.30
N GLU A 36 4.68 1.77 3.74
CA GLU A 36 5.88 2.16 4.48
C GLU A 36 5.59 3.22 5.55
N ALA A 37 4.83 4.27 5.21
CA ALA A 37 4.46 5.33 6.14
C ALA A 37 3.61 4.80 7.30
N ARG A 38 2.64 3.92 7.01
CA ARG A 38 1.84 3.26 8.05
C ARG A 38 2.71 2.41 8.97
N ALA A 39 3.64 1.64 8.40
CA ALA A 39 4.52 0.78 9.17
C ALA A 39 5.48 1.58 10.05
N GLN A 40 6.06 2.67 9.54
CA GLN A 40 6.90 3.58 10.31
C GLN A 40 6.13 4.19 11.50
N LYS A 41 4.86 4.56 11.31
CA LYS A 41 3.99 5.04 12.39
C LYS A 41 3.69 3.96 13.44
N GLY A 42 3.63 2.69 13.02
CA GLY A 42 3.42 1.54 13.89
C GLY A 42 4.70 0.98 14.54
N GLY A 43 5.89 1.44 14.14
CA GLY A 43 7.16 0.88 14.58
C GLY A 43 7.48 -0.50 14.00
N TYR A 44 6.97 -0.80 12.80
CA TYR A 44 7.22 -2.05 12.09
C TYR A 44 8.05 -1.82 10.82
N GLU A 45 8.77 -2.84 10.38
CA GLU A 45 9.47 -2.84 9.10
C GLU A 45 8.61 -3.49 8.00
N THR A 46 8.72 -2.95 6.78
CA THR A 46 8.04 -3.47 5.59
C THR A 46 9.04 -4.01 4.60
N HIS A 47 8.72 -5.16 4.00
CA HIS A 47 9.54 -5.79 2.97
C HIS A 47 8.74 -5.97 1.68
N CYS A 48 9.29 -5.51 0.56
CA CYS A 48 8.73 -5.72 -0.76
C CYS A 48 9.34 -6.98 -1.37
N PHE A 49 8.53 -8.02 -1.58
CA PHE A 49 8.97 -9.25 -2.22
C PHE A 49 8.61 -9.25 -3.71
N LYS A 50 9.61 -9.47 -4.57
CA LYS A 50 9.39 -9.71 -5.99
C LYS A 50 9.32 -11.22 -6.21
N PHE A 51 8.16 -11.71 -6.63
CA PHE A 51 8.01 -13.10 -7.03
C PHE A 51 8.42 -13.26 -8.49
N ASN A 52 9.27 -14.23 -8.77
CA ASN A 52 9.54 -14.62 -10.15
C ASN A 52 8.28 -15.31 -10.69
N SER A 53 7.79 -14.85 -11.84
CA SER A 53 6.76 -15.56 -12.60
C SER A 53 7.33 -16.90 -13.06
N ALA A 54 6.57 -17.98 -12.84
CA ALA A 54 6.91 -19.34 -13.27
C ALA A 54 6.88 -19.49 -14.80
#